data_AF-A0A523WMD6-F1
#
_entry.id   AF-A0A523WMD6-F1
#
_cell.length_a   1.000
_cell.length_b   1.000
_cell.length_c   1.000
_cell.angle_alpha   90.00
_cell.angle_beta   90.00
_cell.angle_gamma   90.00
#
_symmetry.space_group_name_H-M   'P 1'
#
loop_
_entity.id
_entity.type
_entity.pdbx_description
1 polymer ?
#
loop_
_entity_poly.entity_id
_entity_poly.type
_entity_poly.pdbx_seq_one_letter_code
_entity_poly.pdbx_strand_id
1 'polypeptide(L)'
;MMVIMVVMMMMDRMRALMLMMIKRRLSDQRGQALPLVLITLAMGSLLIGGFLSHTSTNLIASRVFGQSLPAQYAADAGIEDAIWNLMYGDLVLLTEPEDGASYSVTEPVNGFTPHLTVTRLEPTPDSTIATDDFESGEWSGGSGWLSGWYHEGDASIKKGENPHGGKYHLSLRADTGYIRRAADPLDETNMYLIFWAKAESFETGETAECLVSSNSENWTTVRTWADGADDNTYHYYQIDLSDYATSSQLWIAFEANMSKKDDKFYVDDLRIVAMTRPIDYEIVSTAAEVTIRAGVAIEGSQRTVVSWEIE
;
A
#
# COMPACT_ATOMS: atom_id res chain seq x y z
N MET A 1 13.80 116.19 12.10
CA MET A 1 12.38 115.75 11.96
C MET A 1 12.12 114.93 10.69
N MET A 2 12.73 115.26 9.55
CA MET A 2 12.50 114.57 8.25
C MET A 2 12.97 113.10 8.20
N VAL A 3 14.04 112.74 8.94
CA VAL A 3 14.61 111.37 8.92
C VAL A 3 13.72 110.34 9.62
N ILE A 4 13.04 110.72 10.71
CA ILE A 4 12.16 109.82 11.47
C ILE A 4 10.91 109.45 10.64
N MET A 5 10.40 110.38 9.85
CA MET A 5 9.21 110.17 9.03
C MET A 5 9.46 109.21 7.85
N VAL A 6 10.66 109.23 7.27
CA VAL A 6 11.06 108.31 6.17
C VAL A 6 11.24 106.89 6.69
N VAL A 7 11.86 106.71 7.86
CA VAL A 7 12.06 105.38 8.46
C VAL A 7 10.72 104.75 8.87
N MET A 8 9.81 105.54 9.45
CA MET A 8 8.48 105.05 9.84
C MET A 8 7.64 104.64 8.61
N MET A 9 7.69 105.42 7.52
CA MET A 9 6.99 105.11 6.28
C MET A 9 7.60 103.88 5.54
N MET A 10 8.91 103.65 5.68
CA MET A 10 9.59 102.48 5.13
C MET A 10 9.30 101.21 5.94
N MET A 11 9.18 101.31 7.28
CA MET A 11 8.76 100.19 8.14
C MET A 11 7.30 99.79 7.92
N ASP A 12 6.39 100.73 7.70
CA ASP A 12 4.99 100.41 7.39
C ASP A 12 4.83 99.77 6.01
N ARG A 13 5.60 100.20 5.01
CA ARG A 13 5.64 99.53 3.70
C ARG A 13 6.23 98.12 3.77
N MET A 14 7.26 97.89 4.58
CA MET A 14 7.80 96.54 4.80
C MET A 14 6.83 95.63 5.54
N ARG A 15 6.13 96.14 6.57
CA ARG A 15 5.08 95.38 7.27
C ARG A 15 3.93 94.99 6.35
N ALA A 16 3.48 95.92 5.50
CA ALA A 16 2.43 95.65 4.53
C ALA A 16 2.84 94.59 3.50
N LEU A 17 4.08 94.66 2.96
CA LEU A 17 4.60 93.67 2.03
C LEU A 17 4.76 92.29 2.66
N MET A 18 5.23 92.23 3.91
CA MET A 18 5.43 90.97 4.63
C MET A 18 4.07 90.30 4.95
N LEU A 19 3.06 91.08 5.36
CA LEU A 19 1.68 90.59 5.55
C LEU A 19 1.04 90.12 4.23
N MET A 20 1.34 90.77 3.10
CA MET A 20 0.81 90.38 1.79
C MET A 20 1.45 89.09 1.27
N MET A 21 2.75 88.89 1.49
CA MET A 21 3.43 87.64 1.16
C MET A 21 2.94 86.46 2.02
N ILE A 22 2.68 86.70 3.30
CA ILE A 22 2.13 85.68 4.21
C ILE A 22 0.67 85.34 3.85
N LYS A 23 -0.18 86.34 3.57
CA LYS A 23 -1.56 86.11 3.11
C LYS A 23 -1.62 85.37 1.76
N ARG A 24 -0.71 85.66 0.83
CA ARG A 24 -0.64 84.98 -0.48
C ARG A 24 -0.21 83.52 -0.36
N ARG A 25 0.70 83.20 0.57
CA ARG A 25 1.08 81.81 0.89
C ARG A 25 -0.06 81.04 1.58
N LEU A 26 -0.85 81.69 2.43
CA LEU A 26 -1.98 81.06 3.12
C LEU A 26 -3.24 80.89 2.25
N SER A 27 -3.45 81.70 1.20
CA SER A 27 -4.61 81.52 0.31
C SER A 27 -4.43 80.39 -0.71
N ASP A 28 -3.20 79.98 -1.00
CA ASP A 28 -2.88 78.94 -2.00
C ASP A 28 -3.09 77.50 -1.49
N GLN A 29 -3.23 77.32 -0.16
CA GLN A 29 -3.44 76.00 0.45
C GLN A 29 -4.91 75.62 0.61
N ARG A 30 -5.86 76.53 0.35
CA ARG A 30 -7.30 76.26 0.58
C ARG A 30 -7.95 75.37 -0.49
N GLY A 31 -7.25 75.05 -1.59
CA GLY A 31 -7.75 74.18 -2.65
C GLY A 31 -7.14 72.77 -2.70
N GLN A 32 -6.04 72.52 -2.00
CA GLN A 32 -5.28 71.26 -2.12
C GLN A 32 -5.67 70.18 -1.10
N ALA A 33 -6.37 70.56 -0.03
CA ALA A 33 -6.79 69.64 1.02
C ALA A 33 -7.73 68.54 0.50
N LEU A 34 -8.70 68.89 -0.36
CA LEU A 34 -9.66 67.93 -0.90
C LEU A 34 -9.00 66.86 -1.81
N PRO A 35 -8.15 67.22 -2.80
CA PRO A 35 -7.40 66.24 -3.58
C PRO A 35 -6.49 65.34 -2.74
N LEU A 36 -5.80 65.90 -1.72
CA LEU A 36 -4.96 65.11 -0.81
C LEU A 36 -5.79 64.09 -0.03
N VAL A 37 -6.94 64.48 0.52
CA VAL A 37 -7.85 63.58 1.21
C VAL A 37 -8.36 62.47 0.28
N LEU A 38 -8.71 62.79 -0.96
CA LEU A 38 -9.17 61.78 -1.93
C LEU A 38 -8.07 60.77 -2.29
N ILE A 39 -6.82 61.22 -2.47
CA ILE A 39 -5.69 60.34 -2.72
C ILE A 39 -5.42 59.45 -1.51
N THR A 40 -5.43 60.00 -0.30
CA THR A 40 -5.25 59.22 0.93
C THR A 40 -6.37 58.20 1.13
N LEU A 41 -7.62 58.57 0.82
CA LEU A 41 -8.78 57.68 0.90
C LEU A 41 -8.65 56.54 -0.13
N ALA A 42 -8.24 56.86 -1.37
CA ALA A 42 -8.03 55.88 -2.43
C ALA A 42 -6.87 54.92 -2.13
N MET A 43 -5.76 55.42 -1.56
CA MET A 43 -4.67 54.57 -1.10
C MET A 43 -5.10 53.70 0.09
N GLY A 44 -5.86 54.27 1.03
CA GLY A 44 -6.41 53.54 2.17
C GLY A 44 -7.34 52.40 1.74
N SER A 45 -8.24 52.63 0.78
CA SER A 45 -9.15 51.60 0.28
C SER A 45 -8.40 50.48 -0.46
N LEU A 46 -7.38 50.82 -1.25
CA LEU A 46 -6.50 49.85 -1.91
C LEU A 46 -5.74 48.98 -0.90
N LEU A 47 -5.16 49.57 0.14
CA LEU A 47 -4.41 48.86 1.17
C LEU A 47 -5.32 47.96 2.03
N ILE A 48 -6.46 48.49 2.47
CA ILE A 48 -7.42 47.72 3.29
C ILE A 48 -7.98 46.55 2.49
N GLY A 49 -8.35 46.76 1.22
CA GLY A 49 -8.85 45.69 0.35
C GLY A 49 -7.82 44.58 0.13
N GLY A 50 -6.58 44.94 -0.21
CA GLY A 50 -5.49 43.98 -0.39
C GLY A 50 -5.18 43.19 0.89
N PHE A 51 -5.13 43.87 2.04
CA PHE A 51 -4.84 43.22 3.32
C PHE A 51 -5.95 42.28 3.78
N LEU A 52 -7.22 42.67 3.61
CA LEU A 52 -8.37 41.80 3.91
C LEU A 52 -8.41 40.57 3.01
N SER A 53 -8.14 40.74 1.71
CA SER A 53 -8.08 39.62 0.77
C SER A 53 -6.98 38.64 1.15
N HIS A 54 -5.77 39.13 1.44
CA HIS A 54 -4.65 38.30 1.87
C HIS A 54 -4.93 37.57 3.21
N THR A 55 -5.52 38.28 4.18
CA THR A 55 -5.88 37.69 5.48
C THR A 55 -6.96 36.61 5.33
N SER A 56 -7.95 36.83 4.46
CA SER A 56 -9.00 35.84 4.17
C SER A 56 -8.41 34.56 3.56
N THR A 57 -7.52 34.69 2.58
CA THR A 57 -6.85 33.53 1.96
C THR A 57 -6.02 32.76 2.99
N ASN A 58 -5.27 33.45 3.85
CA ASN A 58 -4.48 32.80 4.89
C ASN A 58 -5.34 32.09 5.94
N LEU A 59 -6.50 32.63 6.30
CA LEU A 59 -7.43 31.97 7.23
C LEU A 59 -8.07 30.72 6.61
N ILE A 60 -8.41 30.76 5.32
CA ILE A 60 -8.93 29.59 4.58
C ILE A 60 -7.84 28.53 4.48
N ALA A 61 -6.64 28.90 4.03
CA ALA A 61 -5.51 27.99 3.95
C ALA A 61 -5.19 27.38 5.33
N SER A 62 -5.13 28.19 6.39
CA SER A 62 -4.89 27.72 7.75
C SER A 62 -5.98 26.77 8.25
N ARG A 63 -7.25 26.96 7.85
CA ARG A 63 -8.33 26.04 8.21
C ARG A 63 -8.18 24.71 7.46
N VAL A 64 -7.85 24.75 6.18
CA VAL A 64 -7.60 23.55 5.36
C VAL A 64 -6.43 22.75 5.95
N PHE A 65 -5.30 23.38 6.24
CA PHE A 65 -4.17 22.74 6.92
C PHE A 65 -4.50 22.25 8.33
N GLY A 66 -5.34 23.00 9.06
CA GLY A 66 -5.76 22.66 10.42
C GLY A 66 -6.70 21.45 10.48
N GLN A 67 -7.41 21.13 9.40
CA GLN A 67 -8.25 19.93 9.31
C GLN A 67 -7.55 18.77 8.61
N SER A 68 -6.61 19.03 7.70
CA SER A 68 -5.89 17.96 6.98
C SER A 68 -4.93 17.18 7.88
N LEU A 69 -4.21 17.84 8.78
CA LEU A 69 -3.26 17.16 9.67
C LEU A 69 -3.94 16.19 10.65
N PRO A 70 -4.98 16.57 11.40
CA PRO A 70 -5.66 15.65 12.29
C PRO A 70 -6.37 14.50 11.54
N ALA A 71 -6.88 14.76 10.33
CA ALA A 71 -7.44 13.74 9.46
C ALA A 71 -6.37 12.75 8.98
N GLN A 72 -5.19 13.25 8.56
CA GLN A 72 -4.06 12.40 8.20
C GLN A 72 -3.63 11.51 9.38
N TYR A 73 -3.47 12.06 10.58
CA TYR A 73 -3.17 11.26 11.77
C TYR A 73 -4.25 10.21 12.09
N ALA A 74 -5.51 10.53 11.82
CA ALA A 74 -6.58 9.55 11.97
C ALA A 74 -6.46 8.43 10.92
N ALA A 75 -6.18 8.77 9.66
CA ALA A 75 -5.94 7.79 8.60
C ALA A 75 -4.73 6.89 8.91
N ASP A 76 -3.61 7.47 9.38
CA ASP A 76 -2.42 6.73 9.84
C ASP A 76 -2.79 5.72 10.94
N ALA A 77 -3.56 6.16 11.94
CA ALA A 77 -4.01 5.31 13.04
C ALA A 77 -4.91 4.16 12.55
N GLY A 78 -5.69 4.39 11.48
CA GLY A 78 -6.42 3.33 10.79
C GLY A 78 -5.46 2.28 10.21
N ILE A 79 -4.41 2.67 9.49
CA ILE A 79 -3.45 1.70 8.94
C ILE A 79 -2.85 0.82 10.05
N GLU A 80 -2.45 1.42 11.17
CA GLU A 80 -1.91 0.67 12.31
C GLU A 80 -2.93 -0.29 12.95
N ASP A 81 -4.21 0.12 13.03
CA ASP A 81 -5.30 -0.73 13.52
C ASP A 81 -5.56 -1.93 12.58
N ALA A 82 -5.50 -1.72 11.27
CA ALA A 82 -5.61 -2.81 10.29
C ALA A 82 -4.43 -3.78 10.38
N ILE A 83 -3.20 -3.27 10.49
CA ILE A 83 -2.02 -4.12 10.70
C ILE A 83 -2.17 -4.94 11.98
N TRP A 84 -2.65 -4.33 13.06
CA TRP A 84 -2.90 -5.05 14.30
C TRP A 84 -3.97 -6.15 14.13
N ASN A 85 -5.08 -5.85 13.47
CA ASN A 85 -6.15 -6.83 13.22
C ASN A 85 -5.71 -7.98 12.30
N LEU A 86 -4.83 -7.72 11.32
CA LEU A 86 -4.23 -8.76 10.47
C LEU A 86 -3.35 -9.73 11.27
N MET A 87 -2.70 -9.24 12.32
CA MET A 87 -1.80 -10.07 13.13
C MET A 87 -2.48 -10.77 14.31
N TYR A 88 -3.50 -10.14 14.89
CA TYR A 88 -4.05 -10.57 16.19
C TYR A 88 -5.57 -10.57 16.27
N GLY A 89 -6.26 -10.06 15.24
CA GLY A 89 -7.71 -9.87 15.22
C GLY A 89 -8.42 -10.77 14.22
N ASP A 90 -9.62 -10.34 13.81
CA ASP A 90 -10.51 -11.13 12.96
C ASP A 90 -10.11 -11.09 11.47
N LEU A 91 -9.19 -10.21 11.07
CA LEU A 91 -8.68 -10.14 9.69
C LEU A 91 -7.68 -11.24 9.35
N VAL A 92 -7.28 -12.06 10.33
CA VAL A 92 -6.48 -13.28 10.12
C VAL A 92 -7.17 -14.26 9.14
N LEU A 93 -8.49 -14.09 8.92
CA LEU A 93 -9.28 -14.89 7.98
C LEU A 93 -9.09 -14.53 6.50
N LEU A 94 -8.36 -13.45 6.16
CA LEU A 94 -8.04 -13.11 4.77
C LEU A 94 -6.91 -14.00 4.27
N THR A 95 -7.24 -15.26 3.96
CA THR A 95 -6.25 -16.30 3.65
C THR A 95 -6.00 -16.48 2.15
N GLU A 96 -6.90 -16.01 1.30
CA GLU A 96 -6.82 -16.18 -0.14
C GLU A 96 -6.55 -14.84 -0.85
N PRO A 97 -5.83 -14.83 -1.99
CA PRO A 97 -5.74 -13.64 -2.84
C PRO A 97 -7.13 -13.10 -3.18
N GLU A 98 -7.26 -11.77 -3.21
CA GLU A 98 -8.50 -11.02 -3.42
C GLU A 98 -9.51 -11.04 -2.25
N ASP A 99 -9.26 -11.83 -1.19
CA ASP A 99 -10.03 -11.70 0.04
C ASP A 99 -9.92 -10.28 0.57
N GLY A 100 -11.07 -9.70 0.94
CA GLY A 100 -11.12 -8.33 1.42
C GLY A 100 -12.13 -8.12 2.54
N ALA A 101 -11.82 -7.16 3.41
CA ALA A 101 -12.70 -6.71 4.47
C ALA A 101 -12.72 -5.18 4.54
N SER A 102 -13.89 -4.63 4.86
CA SER A 102 -14.03 -3.20 5.14
C SER A 102 -14.64 -2.99 6.51
N TYR A 103 -14.07 -2.06 7.27
CA TYR A 103 -14.56 -1.73 8.60
C TYR A 103 -14.18 -0.30 8.99
N SER A 104 -14.54 0.12 10.20
CA SER A 104 -14.22 1.45 10.72
C SER A 104 -13.65 1.32 12.12
N VAL A 105 -12.70 2.17 12.48
CA VAL A 105 -12.20 2.23 13.86
C VAL A 105 -13.36 2.61 14.78
N THR A 106 -13.53 1.90 15.89
CA THR A 106 -14.71 2.09 16.76
C THR A 106 -14.70 3.44 17.47
N GLU A 107 -13.51 3.96 17.78
CA GLU A 107 -13.33 5.26 18.44
C GLU A 107 -12.77 6.31 17.47
N PRO A 108 -13.29 7.54 17.48
CA PRO A 108 -12.76 8.60 16.63
C PRO A 108 -11.37 9.04 17.10
N VAL A 109 -10.42 9.09 16.17
CA VAL A 109 -9.06 9.61 16.38
C VAL A 109 -9.05 11.06 15.90
N ASN A 110 -8.69 11.98 16.79
CA ASN A 110 -8.71 13.44 16.51
C ASN A 110 -10.04 13.96 15.96
N GLY A 111 -11.17 13.34 16.33
CA GLY A 111 -12.50 13.73 15.88
C GLY A 111 -12.92 13.16 14.51
N PHE A 112 -12.08 12.32 13.89
CA PHE A 112 -12.38 11.61 12.66
C PHE A 112 -12.44 10.10 12.92
N THR A 113 -13.36 9.43 12.24
CA THR A 113 -13.47 7.96 12.26
C THR A 113 -12.93 7.42 10.96
N PRO A 114 -11.74 6.79 10.95
CA PRO A 114 -11.18 6.21 9.74
C PRO A 114 -12.04 5.06 9.24
N HIS A 115 -12.26 5.02 7.93
CA HIS A 115 -12.85 3.91 7.21
C HIS A 115 -11.76 3.15 6.47
N LEU A 116 -11.72 1.84 6.64
CA LEU A 116 -10.65 0.99 6.15
C LEU A 116 -11.17 -0.03 5.16
N THR A 117 -10.34 -0.34 4.18
CA THR A 117 -10.43 -1.55 3.37
C THR A 117 -9.09 -2.25 3.42
N VAL A 118 -9.12 -3.55 3.70
CA VAL A 118 -7.95 -4.42 3.70
C VAL A 118 -8.18 -5.50 2.66
N THR A 119 -7.25 -5.67 1.73
CA THR A 119 -7.35 -6.64 0.64
C THR A 119 -6.07 -7.45 0.59
N ARG A 120 -6.18 -8.77 0.58
CA ARG A 120 -5.05 -9.65 0.30
C ARG A 120 -4.75 -9.64 -1.20
N LEU A 121 -3.49 -9.40 -1.57
CA LEU A 121 -3.10 -9.30 -2.96
C LEU A 121 -2.56 -10.64 -3.49
N GLU A 122 -2.77 -10.90 -4.78
CA GLU A 122 -1.95 -11.88 -5.49
C GLU A 122 -0.54 -11.27 -5.67
N PRO A 123 0.53 -11.99 -5.31
CA PRO A 123 1.88 -11.44 -5.44
C PRO A 123 2.25 -11.16 -6.89
N THR A 124 2.90 -10.03 -7.11
CA THR A 124 3.48 -9.66 -8.41
C THR A 124 4.96 -10.03 -8.43
N PRO A 125 5.36 -11.10 -9.14
CA PRO A 125 6.74 -11.56 -9.13
C PRO A 125 7.68 -10.63 -9.92
N ASP A 126 8.92 -10.46 -9.43
CA ASP A 126 9.99 -9.77 -10.18
C ASP A 126 10.44 -10.63 -11.36
N SER A 127 10.47 -11.95 -11.14
CA SER A 127 10.91 -12.96 -12.11
C SER A 127 10.12 -14.25 -11.90
N THR A 128 9.79 -14.94 -12.99
CA THR A 128 9.15 -16.26 -12.96
C THR A 128 10.18 -17.31 -13.38
N ILE A 129 10.50 -18.22 -12.46
CA ILE A 129 11.49 -19.28 -12.67
C ILE A 129 10.86 -20.47 -13.38
N ALA A 130 9.74 -20.97 -12.84
CA ALA A 130 9.05 -22.13 -13.40
C ALA A 130 7.54 -22.06 -13.11
N THR A 131 6.74 -22.63 -14.00
CA THR A 131 5.28 -22.73 -13.84
C THR A 131 4.74 -24.05 -14.33
N ASP A 132 3.64 -24.52 -13.75
CA ASP A 132 2.83 -25.62 -14.27
C ASP A 132 1.39 -25.45 -13.76
N ASP A 133 0.46 -25.18 -14.67
CA ASP A 133 -0.99 -25.20 -14.44
C ASP A 133 -1.59 -26.59 -14.70
N PHE A 134 -0.74 -27.58 -15.03
CA PHE A 134 -1.11 -28.95 -15.37
C PHE A 134 -2.08 -29.12 -16.55
N GLU A 135 -2.43 -28.04 -17.27
CA GLU A 135 -3.43 -28.05 -18.35
C GLU A 135 -2.97 -28.80 -19.60
N SER A 136 -1.66 -29.10 -19.68
CA SER A 136 -1.15 -30.02 -20.69
C SER A 136 -1.74 -31.43 -20.58
N GLY A 137 -2.20 -31.81 -19.37
CA GLY A 137 -2.66 -33.17 -19.07
C GLY A 137 -1.55 -34.21 -19.03
N GLU A 138 -0.27 -33.79 -19.09
CA GLU A 138 0.90 -34.65 -19.25
C GLU A 138 2.00 -34.28 -18.24
N TRP A 139 2.92 -35.20 -17.96
CA TRP A 139 4.02 -34.99 -17.01
C TRP A 139 5.14 -34.08 -17.52
N SER A 140 5.10 -33.68 -18.79
CA SER A 140 6.09 -32.78 -19.40
C SER A 140 5.56 -31.38 -19.67
N GLY A 141 4.41 -31.02 -19.08
CA GLY A 141 3.84 -29.67 -19.14
C GLY A 141 4.68 -28.60 -18.45
N GLY A 142 4.11 -27.40 -18.39
CA GLY A 142 4.73 -26.26 -17.74
C GLY A 142 5.90 -25.62 -18.50
N SER A 143 6.56 -24.67 -17.84
CA SER A 143 7.72 -23.92 -18.34
C SER A 143 8.78 -23.77 -17.25
N GLY A 144 10.05 -23.60 -17.63
CA GLY A 144 11.14 -23.32 -16.69
C GLY A 144 11.73 -24.54 -15.95
N TRP A 145 11.19 -25.73 -16.20
CA TRP A 145 11.67 -26.96 -15.58
C TRP A 145 12.81 -27.63 -16.34
N LEU A 146 13.72 -28.31 -15.62
CA LEU A 146 14.88 -28.98 -16.20
C LEU A 146 14.56 -30.30 -16.92
N SER A 147 13.44 -30.92 -16.60
CA SER A 147 12.97 -32.18 -17.19
C SER A 147 11.45 -32.28 -17.03
N GLY A 148 10.81 -33.43 -17.32
CA GLY A 148 9.41 -33.68 -16.92
C GLY A 148 9.30 -34.04 -15.44
N TRP A 149 8.09 -34.04 -14.89
CA TRP A 149 7.80 -34.55 -13.55
C TRP A 149 8.14 -36.03 -13.46
N TYR A 150 9.03 -36.37 -12.53
CA TYR A 150 9.13 -37.74 -12.03
C TYR A 150 7.89 -38.03 -11.20
N HIS A 151 7.34 -39.23 -11.31
CA HIS A 151 6.16 -39.66 -10.59
C HIS A 151 6.23 -41.16 -10.30
N GLU A 152 5.62 -41.58 -9.19
CA GLU A 152 5.43 -42.98 -8.85
C GLU A 152 4.15 -43.18 -8.01
N GLY A 153 3.80 -44.45 -7.82
CA GLY A 153 2.62 -44.89 -7.09
C GLY A 153 1.32 -44.28 -7.62
N ASP A 154 0.45 -43.86 -6.70
CA ASP A 154 -0.89 -43.33 -6.99
C ASP A 154 -0.90 -41.82 -7.32
N ALA A 155 0.08 -41.36 -8.09
CA ALA A 155 0.16 -40.01 -8.65
C ALA A 155 -0.44 -39.94 -10.07
N SER A 156 -1.18 -38.87 -10.38
CA SER A 156 -1.74 -38.62 -11.72
C SER A 156 -1.96 -37.14 -12.01
N ILE A 157 -1.84 -36.74 -13.28
CA ILE A 157 -2.44 -35.50 -13.78
C ILE A 157 -3.88 -35.81 -14.19
N LYS A 158 -4.84 -35.33 -13.41
CA LYS A 158 -6.23 -35.79 -13.48
C LYS A 158 -7.15 -34.68 -13.99
N LYS A 159 -8.17 -35.09 -14.73
CA LYS A 159 -9.28 -34.24 -15.15
C LYS A 159 -10.49 -34.41 -14.23
N GLY A 160 -11.16 -33.31 -13.90
CA GLY A 160 -12.37 -33.31 -13.08
C GLY A 160 -12.07 -33.09 -11.59
N GLU A 161 -13.06 -33.32 -10.71
CA GLU A 161 -12.94 -33.03 -9.26
C GLU A 161 -12.68 -31.54 -8.93
N ASN A 162 -13.17 -30.68 -9.83
CA ASN A 162 -13.13 -29.22 -9.75
C ASN A 162 -11.72 -28.67 -9.51
N PRO A 163 -10.80 -28.76 -10.49
CA PRO A 163 -9.50 -28.09 -10.45
C PRO A 163 -9.66 -26.60 -10.16
N HIS A 164 -8.64 -25.99 -9.57
CA HIS A 164 -8.66 -24.56 -9.27
C HIS A 164 -8.64 -23.77 -10.59
N GLY A 165 -7.72 -24.12 -11.48
CA GLY A 165 -7.61 -23.60 -12.84
C GLY A 165 -8.05 -24.63 -13.88
N GLY A 166 -8.65 -24.17 -14.97
CA GLY A 166 -8.80 -25.01 -16.17
C GLY A 166 -9.58 -26.33 -15.99
N LYS A 167 -8.95 -27.45 -16.37
CA LYS A 167 -9.55 -28.79 -16.46
C LYS A 167 -8.72 -29.87 -15.79
N TYR A 168 -7.44 -29.65 -15.56
CA TYR A 168 -6.49 -30.62 -15.04
C TYR A 168 -5.84 -30.09 -13.77
N HIS A 169 -5.44 -31.01 -12.90
CA HIS A 169 -4.64 -30.73 -11.72
C HIS A 169 -3.74 -31.94 -11.41
N LEU A 170 -2.75 -31.75 -10.56
CA LEU A 170 -2.07 -32.87 -9.92
C LEU A 170 -3.01 -33.53 -8.91
N SER A 171 -2.99 -34.86 -8.86
CA SER A 171 -3.64 -35.67 -7.83
C SER A 171 -2.68 -36.73 -7.27
N LEU A 172 -2.53 -36.74 -5.95
CA LEU A 172 -1.86 -37.79 -5.17
C LEU A 172 -2.89 -38.49 -4.29
N ARG A 173 -2.76 -39.80 -4.10
CA ARG A 173 -3.66 -40.62 -3.27
C ARG A 173 -2.86 -41.75 -2.62
N ALA A 174 -3.44 -42.39 -1.60
CA ALA A 174 -2.80 -43.46 -0.83
C ALA A 174 -1.41 -43.05 -0.27
N ASP A 175 -0.63 -44.02 0.18
CA ASP A 175 0.69 -43.84 0.80
C ASP A 175 1.83 -44.04 -0.21
N THR A 176 1.51 -43.98 -1.49
CA THR A 176 2.46 -44.22 -2.59
C THR A 176 2.54 -43.09 -3.59
N GLY A 177 1.61 -42.13 -3.56
CA GLY A 177 1.61 -41.00 -4.47
C GLY A 177 2.81 -40.11 -4.22
N TYR A 178 3.72 -40.02 -5.19
CA TYR A 178 4.90 -39.17 -5.09
C TYR A 178 5.23 -38.56 -6.44
N ILE A 179 5.55 -37.26 -6.44
CA ILE A 179 6.11 -36.59 -7.61
C ILE A 179 7.29 -35.69 -7.21
N ARG A 180 8.20 -35.44 -8.15
CA ARG A 180 9.24 -34.42 -8.00
C ARG A 180 9.70 -33.86 -9.32
N ARG A 181 10.19 -32.61 -9.30
CA ARG A 181 10.81 -31.97 -10.47
C ARG A 181 11.77 -30.88 -10.03
N ALA A 182 12.78 -30.65 -10.85
CA ALA A 182 13.78 -29.61 -10.62
C ALA A 182 13.58 -28.42 -11.56
N ALA A 183 13.72 -27.22 -11.00
CA ALA A 183 13.95 -25.99 -11.74
C ALA A 183 15.38 -25.49 -11.48
N ASP A 184 15.90 -24.67 -12.39
CA ASP A 184 17.13 -23.92 -12.17
C ASP A 184 16.73 -22.58 -11.52
N PRO A 185 17.20 -22.25 -10.30
CA PRO A 185 16.86 -20.98 -9.66
C PRO A 185 17.48 -19.75 -10.35
N LEU A 186 18.29 -19.91 -11.40
CA LEU A 186 18.85 -18.81 -12.22
C LEU A 186 19.65 -17.77 -11.40
N ASP A 187 20.30 -18.20 -10.32
CA ASP A 187 20.98 -17.34 -9.34
C ASP A 187 20.05 -16.33 -8.62
N GLU A 188 18.73 -16.52 -8.69
CA GLU A 188 17.76 -15.67 -8.00
C GLU A 188 17.83 -15.87 -6.47
N THR A 189 17.53 -14.79 -5.76
CA THR A 189 17.39 -14.78 -4.29
C THR A 189 15.98 -14.33 -3.93
N ASN A 190 15.48 -14.68 -2.74
CA ASN A 190 14.10 -14.39 -2.32
C ASN A 190 13.06 -15.12 -3.18
N MET A 191 13.20 -16.45 -3.28
CA MET A 191 12.31 -17.28 -4.08
C MET A 191 11.12 -17.76 -3.26
N TYR A 192 9.98 -17.91 -3.91
CA TYR A 192 8.76 -18.45 -3.31
C TYR A 192 8.16 -19.51 -4.20
N LEU A 193 7.62 -20.56 -3.56
CA LEU A 193 6.75 -21.52 -4.18
C LEU A 193 5.30 -21.12 -3.93
N ILE A 194 4.57 -20.92 -5.02
CA ILE A 194 3.17 -20.51 -5.02
C ILE A 194 2.35 -21.59 -5.71
N PHE A 195 1.23 -22.00 -5.11
CA PHE A 195 0.29 -22.93 -5.73
C PHE A 195 -1.02 -22.93 -4.97
N TRP A 196 -2.03 -23.55 -5.57
CA TRP A 196 -3.28 -23.89 -4.90
C TRP A 196 -3.27 -25.37 -4.56
N ALA A 197 -3.70 -25.72 -3.35
CA ALA A 197 -3.85 -27.12 -2.96
C ALA A 197 -5.12 -27.40 -2.18
N LYS A 198 -5.58 -28.64 -2.28
CA LYS A 198 -6.80 -29.14 -1.67
C LYS A 198 -6.56 -30.55 -1.14
N ALA A 199 -6.98 -30.81 0.10
CA ALA A 199 -7.01 -32.15 0.69
C ALA A 199 -8.46 -32.61 0.90
N GLU A 200 -8.70 -33.92 0.85
CA GLU A 200 -10.02 -34.53 1.04
C GLU A 200 -9.89 -35.84 1.81
N SER A 201 -10.68 -35.98 2.90
CA SER A 201 -10.87 -37.21 3.68
C SER A 201 -9.64 -37.72 4.43
N PHE A 202 -8.83 -36.83 5.00
CA PHE A 202 -7.67 -37.22 5.80
C PHE A 202 -8.13 -37.63 7.19
N GLU A 203 -7.58 -38.74 7.67
CA GLU A 203 -7.82 -39.27 8.99
C GLU A 203 -6.60 -39.04 9.89
N THR A 204 -6.79 -39.14 11.21
CA THR A 204 -5.70 -38.93 12.16
C THR A 204 -4.49 -39.83 11.83
N GLY A 205 -3.35 -39.21 11.53
CA GLY A 205 -2.10 -39.88 11.16
C GLY A 205 -1.80 -39.87 9.66
N GLU A 206 -2.75 -39.41 8.83
CA GLU A 206 -2.55 -39.24 7.39
C GLU A 206 -2.02 -37.85 7.09
N THR A 207 -1.11 -37.78 6.12
CA THR A 207 -0.56 -36.51 5.66
C THR A 207 -0.36 -36.47 4.16
N ALA A 208 -0.29 -35.24 3.65
CA ALA A 208 0.42 -34.92 2.42
C ALA A 208 1.50 -33.90 2.75
N GLU A 209 2.60 -33.92 2.01
CA GLU A 209 3.76 -33.10 2.30
C GLU A 209 4.29 -32.42 1.03
N CYS A 210 4.71 -31.17 1.17
CA CYS A 210 5.52 -30.48 0.18
C CYS A 210 6.96 -30.47 0.68
N LEU A 211 7.87 -30.97 -0.15
CA LEU A 211 9.28 -31.09 0.19
C LEU A 211 10.15 -30.33 -0.81
N VAL A 212 11.28 -29.83 -0.32
CA VAL A 212 12.29 -29.18 -1.14
C VAL A 212 13.66 -29.80 -0.93
N SER A 213 14.47 -29.77 -1.99
CA SER A 213 15.84 -30.27 -1.94
C SER A 213 16.74 -29.51 -2.91
N SER A 214 17.99 -29.28 -2.51
CA SER A 214 19.02 -28.73 -3.40
C SER A 214 19.80 -29.80 -4.16
N ASN A 215 19.55 -31.09 -3.88
CA ASN A 215 20.37 -32.19 -4.42
C ASN A 215 19.60 -33.48 -4.75
N SER A 216 18.27 -33.50 -4.59
CA SER A 216 17.38 -34.66 -4.76
C SER A 216 17.58 -35.84 -3.81
N GLU A 217 18.49 -35.73 -2.84
CA GLU A 217 18.79 -36.79 -1.86
C GLU A 217 18.33 -36.40 -0.45
N ASN A 218 18.62 -35.16 -0.05
CA ASN A 218 18.25 -34.62 1.25
C ASN A 218 17.04 -33.71 1.08
N TRP A 219 15.92 -34.12 1.67
CA TRP A 219 14.64 -33.41 1.55
C TRP A 219 14.28 -32.72 2.86
N THR A 220 13.73 -31.52 2.74
CA THR A 220 13.15 -30.76 3.86
C THR A 220 11.67 -30.57 3.59
N THR A 221 10.82 -30.99 4.54
CA THR A 221 9.38 -30.73 4.48
C THR A 221 9.14 -29.25 4.80
N VAL A 222 8.54 -28.53 3.84
CA VAL A 222 8.20 -27.10 3.98
C VAL A 222 6.72 -26.88 4.27
N ARG A 223 5.88 -27.88 4.02
CA ARG A 223 4.45 -27.86 4.38
C ARG A 223 3.94 -29.28 4.59
N THR A 224 3.08 -29.44 5.59
CA THR A 224 2.32 -30.67 5.86
C THR A 224 0.84 -30.33 5.92
N TRP A 225 0.02 -31.12 5.23
CA TRP A 225 -1.43 -31.16 5.37
C TRP A 225 -1.81 -32.41 6.12
N ALA A 226 -2.73 -32.30 7.07
CA ALA A 226 -3.16 -33.39 7.94
C ALA A 226 -4.68 -33.28 8.18
N ASP A 227 -5.25 -34.25 8.91
CA ASP A 227 -6.62 -34.23 9.43
C ASP A 227 -7.00 -32.84 9.99
N GLY A 228 -8.05 -32.24 9.42
CA GLY A 228 -8.52 -30.89 9.72
C GLY A 228 -8.14 -29.83 8.68
N ALA A 229 -7.24 -30.15 7.73
CA ALA A 229 -6.92 -29.32 6.56
C ALA A 229 -7.54 -29.85 5.26
N ASP A 230 -8.40 -30.86 5.37
CA ASP A 230 -8.97 -31.68 4.30
C ASP A 230 -10.46 -31.36 4.03
N ASP A 231 -10.79 -30.07 4.00
CA ASP A 231 -12.15 -29.55 3.82
C ASP A 231 -12.67 -29.60 2.37
N ASN A 232 -11.92 -30.23 1.47
CA ASN A 232 -12.21 -30.32 0.03
C ASN A 232 -12.39 -28.94 -0.63
N THR A 233 -11.66 -27.94 -0.14
CA THR A 233 -11.55 -26.61 -0.74
C THR A 233 -10.11 -26.32 -1.15
N TYR A 234 -9.95 -25.60 -2.26
CA TYR A 234 -8.63 -25.12 -2.68
C TYR A 234 -8.23 -23.91 -1.84
N HIS A 235 -7.01 -23.97 -1.33
CA HIS A 235 -6.37 -22.90 -0.59
C HIS A 235 -5.07 -22.48 -1.25
N TYR A 236 -4.77 -21.21 -1.14
CA TYR A 236 -3.57 -20.59 -1.65
C TYR A 236 -2.40 -20.79 -0.69
N TYR A 237 -1.26 -21.22 -1.25
CA TYR A 237 -0.02 -21.40 -0.52
C TYR A 237 1.09 -20.56 -1.14
N GLN A 238 1.78 -19.81 -0.29
CA GLN A 238 3.02 -19.10 -0.60
C GLN A 238 4.06 -19.54 0.44
N ILE A 239 5.10 -20.23 -0.02
CA ILE A 239 6.14 -20.80 0.81
C ILE A 239 7.46 -20.12 0.45
N ASP A 240 8.13 -19.52 1.44
CA ASP A 240 9.48 -18.96 1.25
C ASP A 240 10.49 -20.09 1.03
N LEU A 241 11.21 -20.00 -0.10
CA LEU A 241 12.26 -20.92 -0.52
C LEU A 241 13.66 -20.31 -0.48
N SER A 242 13.82 -19.11 0.08
CA SER A 242 15.08 -18.35 0.07
C SER A 242 16.28 -19.14 0.58
N ASP A 243 16.07 -19.96 1.61
CA ASP A 243 17.14 -20.77 2.23
C ASP A 243 17.55 -21.99 1.40
N TYR A 244 16.82 -22.32 0.34
CA TYR A 244 17.02 -23.54 -0.46
C TYR A 244 17.59 -23.27 -1.86
N ALA A 245 17.71 -22.00 -2.23
CA ALA A 245 18.21 -21.51 -3.53
C ALA A 245 19.73 -21.64 -3.72
N THR A 246 20.39 -22.60 -3.05
CA THR A 246 21.86 -22.59 -2.91
C THR A 246 22.60 -23.36 -4.00
N SER A 247 21.89 -23.88 -5.00
CA SER A 247 22.45 -24.72 -6.07
C SER A 247 21.75 -24.44 -7.39
N SER A 248 22.33 -24.88 -8.51
CA SER A 248 21.71 -24.79 -9.84
C SER A 248 20.51 -25.74 -10.04
N GLN A 249 20.09 -26.45 -9.00
CA GLN A 249 18.89 -27.28 -8.99
C GLN A 249 18.12 -27.08 -7.70
N LEU A 250 16.91 -26.54 -7.83
CA LEU A 250 15.91 -26.53 -6.77
C LEU A 250 14.87 -27.60 -7.11
N TRP A 251 14.79 -28.62 -6.28
CA TRP A 251 13.82 -29.70 -6.41
C TRP A 251 12.60 -29.41 -5.55
N ILE A 252 11.42 -29.56 -6.15
CA ILE A 252 10.13 -29.55 -5.46
C ILE A 252 9.55 -30.96 -5.55
N ALA A 253 9.00 -31.46 -4.45
CA ALA A 253 8.27 -32.71 -4.38
C ALA A 253 6.96 -32.55 -3.62
N PHE A 254 6.00 -33.40 -3.99
CA PHE A 254 4.80 -33.63 -3.21
C PHE A 254 4.68 -35.12 -2.94
N GLU A 255 4.41 -35.46 -1.68
CA GLU A 255 4.37 -36.83 -1.18
C GLU A 255 3.07 -37.07 -0.41
N ALA A 256 2.48 -38.21 -0.64
CA ALA A 256 1.26 -38.65 0.02
C ALA A 256 1.55 -39.78 1.01
N ASN A 257 1.09 -39.59 2.23
CA ASN A 257 1.13 -40.55 3.33
C ASN A 257 -0.30 -40.82 3.82
N MET A 258 -1.19 -41.20 2.91
CA MET A 258 -2.61 -41.45 3.20
C MET A 258 -2.92 -42.95 3.14
N SER A 259 -3.87 -43.46 3.92
CA SER A 259 -4.06 -44.91 4.04
C SER A 259 -4.88 -45.53 2.92
N LYS A 260 -5.67 -44.74 2.18
CA LYS A 260 -6.58 -45.22 1.13
C LYS A 260 -6.51 -44.37 -0.14
N LYS A 261 -7.10 -44.90 -1.22
CA LYS A 261 -7.23 -44.19 -2.51
C LYS A 261 -8.41 -43.21 -2.56
N ASP A 262 -9.25 -43.22 -1.54
CA ASP A 262 -10.35 -42.26 -1.40
C ASP A 262 -9.88 -40.98 -0.69
N ASP A 263 -8.72 -41.02 -0.05
CA ASP A 263 -8.02 -39.88 0.55
C ASP A 263 -7.17 -39.26 -0.55
N LYS A 264 -7.29 -37.94 -0.73
CA LYS A 264 -6.78 -37.29 -1.93
C LYS A 264 -6.15 -35.95 -1.61
N PHE A 265 -5.05 -35.69 -2.28
CA PHE A 265 -4.37 -34.41 -2.27
C PHE A 265 -4.22 -33.90 -3.69
N TYR A 266 -4.53 -32.63 -3.90
CA TYR A 266 -4.46 -31.98 -5.20
C TYR A 266 -3.60 -30.74 -5.15
N VAL A 267 -2.90 -30.47 -6.25
CA VAL A 267 -2.11 -29.25 -6.46
C VAL A 267 -2.43 -28.69 -7.83
N ASP A 268 -2.50 -27.37 -7.93
CA ASP A 268 -2.82 -26.65 -9.15
C ASP A 268 -2.14 -25.27 -9.20
N ASP A 269 -2.06 -24.68 -10.40
CA ASP A 269 -1.51 -23.34 -10.66
C ASP A 269 -0.13 -23.10 -9.99
N LEU A 270 0.77 -24.06 -10.11
CA LEU A 270 2.07 -24.05 -9.43
C LEU A 270 3.06 -23.10 -10.11
N ARG A 271 3.77 -22.30 -9.31
CA ARG A 271 4.76 -21.33 -9.76
C ARG A 271 5.94 -21.26 -8.79
N ILE A 272 7.15 -21.16 -9.34
CA ILE A 272 8.35 -20.75 -8.60
C ILE A 272 8.71 -19.36 -9.12
N VAL A 273 8.80 -18.40 -8.21
CA VAL A 273 9.01 -16.99 -8.54
C VAL A 273 10.05 -16.36 -7.62
N ALA A 274 10.69 -15.27 -8.05
CA ALA A 274 11.53 -14.44 -7.20
C ALA A 274 10.82 -13.11 -6.89
N MET A 275 10.89 -12.67 -5.64
CA MET A 275 10.21 -11.48 -5.13
C MET A 275 11.08 -10.78 -4.09
N THR A 276 11.52 -9.57 -4.38
CA THR A 276 12.39 -8.82 -3.47
C THR A 276 11.62 -8.29 -2.25
N ARG A 277 10.31 -8.05 -2.38
CA ARG A 277 9.42 -7.52 -1.31
C ARG A 277 7.95 -7.88 -1.60
N PRO A 278 7.46 -9.08 -1.23
CA PRO A 278 6.05 -9.41 -1.45
C PRO A 278 5.18 -8.41 -0.67
N ILE A 279 4.20 -7.80 -1.36
CA ILE A 279 3.12 -7.07 -0.68
C ILE A 279 1.99 -8.07 -0.54
N ASP A 280 1.73 -8.52 0.68
CA ASP A 280 0.68 -9.50 0.94
C ASP A 280 -0.68 -8.81 1.07
N TYR A 281 -0.71 -7.58 1.60
CA TYR A 281 -1.94 -6.84 1.84
C TYR A 281 -1.86 -5.39 1.35
N GLU A 282 -2.92 -4.93 0.71
CA GLU A 282 -3.22 -3.51 0.53
C GLU A 282 -4.16 -3.05 1.65
N ILE A 283 -3.79 -1.97 2.34
CA ILE A 283 -4.61 -1.32 3.35
C ILE A 283 -4.88 0.11 2.87
N VAL A 284 -6.17 0.45 2.73
CA VAL A 284 -6.63 1.79 2.42
C VAL A 284 -7.37 2.33 3.64
N SER A 285 -6.94 3.48 4.17
CA SER A 285 -7.57 4.16 5.30
C SER A 285 -7.95 5.58 4.91
N THR A 286 -9.24 5.91 5.00
CA THR A 286 -9.78 7.22 4.66
C THR A 286 -10.35 7.89 5.89
N ALA A 287 -9.91 9.11 6.17
CA ALA A 287 -10.45 9.98 7.22
C ALA A 287 -10.72 11.37 6.64
N ALA A 288 -11.98 11.80 6.65
CA ALA A 288 -12.45 13.00 5.94
C ALA A 288 -12.06 12.98 4.45
N GLU A 289 -11.23 13.92 3.99
CA GLU A 289 -10.76 14.02 2.60
C GLU A 289 -9.36 13.42 2.41
N VAL A 290 -8.72 12.90 3.46
CA VAL A 290 -7.38 12.30 3.37
C VAL A 290 -7.53 10.79 3.22
N THR A 291 -6.85 10.22 2.22
CA THR A 291 -6.74 8.77 2.05
C THR A 291 -5.28 8.35 2.10
N ILE A 292 -5.02 7.25 2.80
CA ILE A 292 -3.70 6.65 2.88
C ILE A 292 -3.80 5.23 2.36
N ARG A 293 -2.86 4.86 1.50
CA ARG A 293 -2.70 3.53 0.94
C ARG A 293 -1.36 2.97 1.37
N ALA A 294 -1.37 1.82 2.04
CA ALA A 294 -0.19 1.14 2.52
C ALA A 294 -0.13 -0.29 1.99
N GLY A 295 1.02 -0.69 1.45
CA GLY A 295 1.33 -2.07 1.15
C GLY A 295 2.06 -2.70 2.33
N VAL A 296 1.57 -3.83 2.83
CA VAL A 296 2.11 -4.52 4.01
C VAL A 296 2.47 -5.96 3.67
N ALA A 297 3.67 -6.36 4.07
CA ALA A 297 4.13 -7.74 4.07
C ALA A 297 4.04 -8.31 5.49
N ILE A 298 3.50 -9.52 5.64
CA ILE A 298 3.42 -10.23 6.92
C ILE A 298 4.03 -11.62 6.76
N GLU A 299 5.14 -11.84 7.47
CA GLU A 299 5.85 -13.11 7.45
C GLU A 299 5.95 -13.66 8.87
N GLY A 300 5.11 -14.66 9.17
CA GLY A 300 4.97 -15.22 10.51
C GLY A 300 4.58 -14.14 11.54
N SER A 301 5.54 -13.74 12.38
CA SER A 301 5.33 -12.70 13.42
C SER A 301 5.89 -11.33 13.04
N GLN A 302 6.58 -11.23 11.90
CA GLN A 302 7.19 -10.00 11.41
C GLN A 302 6.23 -9.28 10.48
N ARG A 303 6.29 -7.95 10.51
CA ARG A 303 5.51 -7.07 9.64
C ARG A 303 6.41 -6.01 9.04
N THR A 304 6.26 -5.78 7.74
CA THR A 304 7.01 -4.76 7.02
C THR A 304 6.04 -3.91 6.22
N VAL A 305 6.03 -2.61 6.47
CA VAL A 305 5.36 -1.65 5.59
C VAL A 305 6.27 -1.45 4.38
N VAL A 306 5.79 -1.87 3.20
CA VAL A 306 6.54 -1.88 1.95
C VAL A 306 6.33 -0.58 1.16
N SER A 307 5.11 -0.04 1.19
CA SER A 307 4.75 1.23 0.55
C SER A 307 3.83 2.06 1.44
N TRP A 308 3.87 3.38 1.24
CA TRP A 308 3.03 4.34 1.94
C TRP A 308 2.75 5.55 1.05
N GLU A 309 1.50 5.73 0.69
CA GLU A 309 1.04 6.79 -0.21
C GLU A 309 -0.09 7.58 0.45
N ILE A 310 -0.05 8.91 0.32
CA ILE A 310 -1.09 9.82 0.81
C ILE A 310 -1.71 10.47 -0.42
N GLU A 311 -3.02 10.31 -0.58
CA GLU A 311 -3.85 10.87 -1.66
C GLU A 311 -4.59 12.14 -1.19
#